data_AF-A0A2C5Y9Z3-F1
#
_entry.id   AF-A0A2C5Y9Z3-F1
#
_cell.length_a   1.000
_cell.length_b   1.000
_cell.length_c   1.000
_cell.angle_alpha   90.00
_cell.angle_beta   90.00
_cell.angle_gamma   90.00
#
_symmetry.space_group_name_H-M   'P 1'
#
loop_
_entity.id
_entity.type
_entity.pdbx_description
1 polymer ?
#
loop_
_entity_poly.entity_id
_entity_poly.type
_entity_poly.pdbx_seq_one_letter_code
_entity_poly.pdbx_strand_id
1 'polypeptide(L)'
;MLWNQLARSLDDGIKPLNLDGSRGVLFKVTLLAYGYTFVSKATVRAFVDELNHEATVYKRLKKLQGIIVPVFLGSIDLSSMKKIYYYAHRVYLVHMTFLSWGGTDIARTEKTPNMDYASLETKSIQSLEALHQEGVIHTDARLPNMLVNSETNGVMIIDFERSILLEPPRRPLAQLIPRKREWKPDIQGDKEMDGQSRKQKVARRFATEIGEAKCEFLPFK
;
A
#
# COMPACT_ATOMS: atom_id res chain seq x y z
N MET A 1 -0.38 3.97 24.52
CA MET A 1 -0.61 5.43 24.50
C MET A 1 -1.81 5.79 23.64
N LEU A 2 -1.77 5.66 22.30
CA LEU A 2 -2.96 5.84 21.45
C LEU A 2 -4.11 4.90 21.84
N TRP A 3 -3.78 3.63 22.11
CA TRP A 3 -4.73 2.64 22.63
C TRP A 3 -5.54 3.15 23.83
N ASN A 4 -4.90 3.81 24.79
CA ASN A 4 -5.56 4.33 26.00
C ASN A 4 -6.46 5.53 25.68
N GLN A 5 -6.08 6.35 24.70
CA GLN A 5 -6.91 7.45 24.20
C GLN A 5 -8.20 6.88 23.58
N LEU A 6 -8.08 5.94 22.64
CA LEU A 6 -9.23 5.28 21.99
C LEU A 6 -10.12 4.53 22.99
N ALA A 7 -9.51 3.88 23.98
CA ALA A 7 -10.22 3.18 25.04
C ALA A 7 -11.06 4.15 25.90
N ARG A 8 -10.64 5.41 26.06
CA ARG A 8 -11.41 6.45 26.74
C ARG A 8 -12.48 7.04 25.83
N SER A 9 -12.08 7.64 24.70
CA SER A 9 -12.97 8.33 23.76
C SER A 9 -12.56 8.00 22.33
N LEU A 10 -13.55 7.82 21.45
CA LEU A 10 -13.31 7.70 20.00
C LEU A 10 -13.42 9.04 19.28
N ASP A 11 -13.78 10.11 19.99
CA ASP A 11 -13.94 11.45 19.41
C ASP A 11 -12.75 12.35 19.74
N ASP A 12 -12.13 12.14 20.91
CA ASP A 12 -11.06 13.00 21.41
C ASP A 12 -9.82 12.90 20.50
N GLY A 13 -9.51 13.98 19.80
CA GLY A 13 -8.39 14.03 18.86
C GLY A 13 -8.61 13.22 17.58
N ILE A 14 -9.83 12.76 17.29
CA ILE A 14 -10.18 12.07 16.05
C ILE A 14 -11.15 12.94 15.26
N LYS A 15 -10.76 13.33 14.05
CA LYS A 15 -11.58 14.16 13.17
C LYS A 15 -11.73 13.51 11.80
N PRO A 16 -12.96 13.23 11.31
CA PRO A 16 -13.14 12.74 9.95
C PRO A 16 -12.67 13.79 8.94
N LEU A 17 -12.01 13.33 7.88
CA LEU A 17 -11.53 14.19 6.80
C LEU A 17 -12.56 14.36 5.68
N ASN A 18 -13.70 13.67 5.75
CA ASN A 18 -14.72 13.59 4.69
C ASN A 18 -14.12 13.23 3.32
N LEU A 19 -13.04 12.46 3.36
CA LEU A 19 -12.41 11.83 2.21
C LEU A 19 -12.82 10.37 2.30
N ASP A 20 -14.01 10.10 1.75
CA ASP A 20 -14.57 8.76 1.75
C ASP A 20 -13.98 8.01 0.55
N GLY A 21 -13.18 6.99 0.84
CA GLY A 21 -12.79 6.01 -0.16
C GLY A 21 -13.91 4.99 -0.37
N SER A 22 -13.81 4.19 -1.42
CA SER A 22 -14.80 3.13 -1.67
C SER A 22 -14.92 2.08 -0.55
N ARG A 23 -13.88 1.96 0.31
CA ARG A 23 -13.71 0.89 1.30
C ARG A 23 -13.39 1.38 2.71
N GLY A 24 -13.36 2.68 2.94
CA GLY A 24 -13.02 3.21 4.26
C GLY A 24 -13.14 4.72 4.36
N VAL A 25 -13.10 5.19 5.60
CA VAL A 25 -13.21 6.60 5.97
C VAL A 25 -11.86 7.05 6.51
N LEU A 26 -11.38 8.21 6.04
CA LEU A 26 -10.14 8.80 6.53
C LEU A 26 -10.38 9.75 7.71
N PHE A 27 -9.49 9.68 8.68
CA PHE A 27 -9.48 10.51 9.87
C PHE A 27 -8.13 11.18 10.04
N LYS A 28 -8.15 12.43 10.50
CA LYS A 28 -7.02 13.06 11.15
C LYS A 28 -7.03 12.64 12.62
N VAL A 29 -5.95 12.02 13.06
CA VAL A 29 -5.78 11.56 14.44
C VAL A 29 -4.66 12.35 15.09
N THR A 30 -4.93 12.95 16.23
CA THR A 30 -3.96 13.66 17.07
C THR A 30 -3.79 12.90 18.38
N LEU A 31 -2.57 12.44 18.64
CA LEU A 31 -2.18 11.81 19.90
C LEU A 31 -2.03 12.91 20.96
N LEU A 32 -3.05 13.05 21.80
CA LEU A 32 -3.21 14.22 22.68
C LEU A 32 -2.07 14.40 23.68
N ALA A 33 -1.45 13.31 24.12
CA ALA A 33 -0.33 13.35 25.07
C ALA A 33 0.94 14.03 24.51
N TYR A 34 1.09 14.11 23.18
CA TYR A 34 2.32 14.59 22.53
C TYR A 34 2.08 15.63 21.42
N GLY A 35 0.83 15.84 21.02
CA GLY A 35 0.50 16.74 19.91
C GLY A 35 0.81 16.18 18.51
N TYR A 36 1.38 14.98 18.41
CA TYR A 36 1.63 14.34 17.12
C TYR A 36 0.33 14.06 16.37
N THR A 37 0.34 14.33 15.08
CA THR A 37 -0.82 14.14 14.21
C THR A 37 -0.46 13.24 13.04
N PHE A 38 -1.37 12.35 12.69
CA PHE A 38 -1.21 11.37 11.61
C PHE A 38 -2.59 11.04 11.01
N VAL A 39 -2.59 10.23 9.96
CA VAL A 39 -3.80 9.82 9.26
C VAL A 39 -4.23 8.44 9.76
N SER A 40 -5.53 8.22 9.85
CA SER A 40 -6.08 6.88 10.02
C SER A 40 -7.08 6.57 8.93
N LYS A 41 -7.02 5.34 8.43
CA LYS A 41 -8.04 4.74 7.57
C LYS A 41 -8.83 3.75 8.40
N ALA A 42 -10.13 3.93 8.47
CA ALA A 42 -10.99 3.05 9.24
C ALA A 42 -12.09 2.45 8.37
N THR A 43 -12.48 1.22 8.69
CA THR A 43 -13.41 0.47 7.85
C THR A 43 -14.45 -0.31 8.63
N VAL A 44 -15.52 -0.66 7.92
CA VAL A 44 -16.61 -1.53 8.37
C VAL A 44 -16.17 -2.99 8.36
N ARG A 45 -16.89 -3.86 9.08
CA ARG A 45 -16.54 -5.28 9.21
C ARG A 45 -16.31 -6.00 7.88
N ALA A 46 -17.05 -5.63 6.84
CA ALA A 46 -17.00 -6.26 5.53
C ALA A 46 -15.65 -6.07 4.80
N PHE A 47 -14.86 -5.04 5.12
CA PHE A 47 -13.59 -4.76 4.45
C PHE A 47 -12.36 -4.85 5.36
N VAL A 48 -12.51 -5.53 6.50
CA VAL A 48 -11.40 -5.70 7.47
C VAL A 48 -10.27 -6.54 6.89
N ASP A 49 -10.58 -7.53 6.05
CA ASP A 49 -9.58 -8.40 5.45
C ASP A 49 -8.70 -7.63 4.44
N GLU A 50 -9.31 -6.77 3.63
CA GLU A 50 -8.60 -5.86 2.72
C GLU A 50 -7.69 -4.88 3.47
N LEU A 51 -8.18 -4.31 4.58
CA LEU A 51 -7.38 -3.37 5.38
C LEU A 51 -6.22 -4.08 6.12
N ASN A 52 -6.43 -5.33 6.55
CA ASN A 52 -5.37 -6.17 7.12
C ASN A 52 -4.34 -6.60 6.07
N HIS A 53 -4.80 -6.85 4.85
CA HIS A 53 -3.93 -7.11 3.71
C HIS A 53 -3.06 -5.91 3.39
N GLU A 54 -3.64 -4.71 3.30
CA GLU A 54 -2.91 -3.45 3.15
C GLU A 54 -1.85 -3.27 4.26
N ALA A 55 -2.20 -3.52 5.52
CA ALA A 55 -1.25 -3.50 6.63
C ALA A 55 -0.08 -4.50 6.45
N THR A 56 -0.34 -5.66 5.83
CA THR A 56 0.69 -6.67 5.52
C THR A 56 1.62 -6.19 4.40
N VAL A 57 1.08 -5.49 3.40
CA VAL A 57 1.87 -4.84 2.35
C VAL A 57 2.78 -3.78 2.95
N TYR A 58 2.26 -2.88 3.79
CA TYR A 58 3.09 -1.88 4.48
C TYR A 58 4.22 -2.52 5.30
N LYS A 59 3.97 -3.64 5.99
CA LYS A 59 5.01 -4.39 6.72
C LYS A 59 6.08 -4.95 5.79
N ARG A 60 5.72 -5.44 4.59
CA ARG A 60 6.69 -5.85 3.56
C ARG A 60 7.56 -4.67 3.12
N LEU A 61 6.95 -3.51 2.94
CA LEU A 61 7.58 -2.28 2.45
C LEU A 61 8.33 -1.49 3.54
N LYS A 62 8.71 -2.12 4.65
CA LYS A 62 9.34 -1.43 5.80
C LYS A 62 10.54 -0.55 5.42
N LYS A 63 11.35 -0.95 4.43
CA LYS A 63 12.53 -0.18 3.99
C LYS A 63 12.18 1.08 3.19
N LEU A 64 10.96 1.14 2.67
CA LEU A 64 10.48 2.17 1.75
C LEU A 64 9.58 3.19 2.46
N GLN A 65 9.20 2.90 3.72
CA GLN A 65 8.38 3.76 4.56
C GLN A 65 9.09 5.09 4.87
N GLY A 66 8.34 6.19 4.71
CA GLY A 66 8.84 7.56 4.88
C GLY A 66 9.60 8.09 3.66
N ILE A 67 9.76 7.30 2.60
CA ILE A 67 10.44 7.71 1.36
C ILE A 67 9.44 7.69 0.20
N ILE A 68 8.91 6.51 -0.11
CA ILE A 68 7.97 6.29 -1.23
C ILE A 68 6.60 5.76 -0.79
N VAL A 69 6.44 5.40 0.48
CA VAL A 69 5.15 5.05 1.07
C VAL A 69 5.05 5.68 2.46
N PRO A 70 3.84 5.99 2.97
CA PRO A 70 3.68 6.47 4.34
C PRO A 70 4.25 5.50 5.38
N VAL A 71 4.66 6.03 6.52
CA VAL A 71 5.09 5.22 7.66
C VAL A 71 3.87 4.55 8.28
N PHE A 72 3.90 3.22 8.37
CA PHE A 72 2.84 2.44 9.01
C PHE A 72 3.04 2.40 10.51
N LEU A 73 2.13 3.03 11.23
CA LEU A 73 2.19 3.20 12.68
C LEU A 73 1.51 2.03 13.43
N GLY A 74 0.72 1.23 12.72
CA GLY A 74 0.02 0.07 13.26
C GLY A 74 -1.45 0.05 12.88
N SER A 75 -2.15 -0.96 13.38
CA SER A 75 -3.60 -1.09 13.25
C SER A 75 -4.23 -1.53 14.56
N ILE A 76 -5.50 -1.17 14.76
CA ILE A 76 -6.28 -1.46 15.96
C ILE A 76 -7.65 -1.97 15.53
N ASP A 77 -8.02 -3.13 16.07
CA ASP A 77 -9.38 -3.64 16.03
C ASP A 77 -10.17 -3.03 17.19
N LEU A 78 -11.14 -2.16 16.89
CA LEU A 78 -12.00 -1.52 17.89
C LEU A 78 -12.91 -2.54 18.58
N SER A 79 -13.24 -3.65 17.91
CA SER A 79 -14.09 -4.69 18.49
C SER A 79 -13.39 -5.40 19.66
N SER A 80 -12.06 -5.48 19.63
CA SER A 80 -11.26 -5.98 20.77
C SER A 80 -11.37 -5.09 22.02
N MET A 81 -11.68 -3.80 21.84
CA MET A 81 -11.99 -2.85 22.92
C MET A 81 -13.48 -2.79 23.26
N LYS A 82 -14.32 -3.62 22.62
CA LYS A 82 -15.79 -3.56 22.68
C LYS A 82 -16.35 -2.19 22.24
N LYS A 83 -15.69 -1.54 21.27
CA LYS A 83 -16.10 -0.25 20.73
C LYS A 83 -16.44 -0.32 19.24
N ILE A 84 -17.28 0.60 18.80
CA ILE A 84 -17.68 0.82 17.41
C ILE A 84 -17.70 2.33 17.18
N TYR A 85 -17.10 2.80 16.09
CA TYR A 85 -17.20 4.20 15.68
C TYR A 85 -18.43 4.37 14.78
N TYR A 86 -19.33 5.27 15.17
CA TYR A 86 -20.56 5.56 14.42
C TYR A 86 -20.32 6.76 13.50
N TYR A 87 -19.99 6.49 12.23
CA TYR A 87 -19.65 7.57 11.29
C TYR A 87 -20.88 8.22 10.67
N ALA A 88 -21.77 7.42 10.10
CA ALA A 88 -22.99 7.84 9.45
C ALA A 88 -24.09 6.79 9.66
N HIS A 89 -25.30 7.06 9.16
CA HIS A 89 -26.40 6.09 9.24
C HIS A 89 -25.95 4.74 8.65
N ARG A 90 -25.91 3.70 9.51
CA ARG A 90 -25.49 2.32 9.17
C ARG A 90 -24.01 2.15 8.77
N VAL A 91 -23.15 3.12 9.06
CA VAL A 91 -21.70 3.01 8.84
C VAL A 91 -21.00 2.85 10.19
N TYR A 92 -20.67 1.60 10.51
CA TYR A 92 -20.07 1.18 11.78
C TYR A 92 -18.62 0.75 11.57
N LEU A 93 -17.67 1.62 11.94
CA LEU A 93 -16.26 1.32 11.76
C LEU A 93 -15.76 0.49 12.94
N VAL A 94 -15.06 -0.60 12.63
CA VAL A 94 -14.61 -1.61 13.61
C VAL A 94 -13.11 -1.84 13.57
N HIS A 95 -12.41 -1.37 12.53
CA HIS A 95 -10.96 -1.52 12.40
C HIS A 95 -10.36 -0.21 11.92
N MET A 96 -9.22 0.18 12.49
CA MET A 96 -8.49 1.39 12.13
C MET A 96 -7.01 1.06 11.86
N THR A 97 -6.49 1.52 10.73
CA THR A 97 -5.07 1.52 10.41
C THR A 97 -4.53 2.94 10.51
N PHE A 98 -3.30 3.11 11.00
CA PHE A 98 -2.66 4.40 11.24
C PHE A 98 -1.41 4.54 10.37
N LEU A 99 -1.32 5.66 9.65
CA LEU A 99 -0.25 5.99 8.72
C LEU A 99 0.26 7.41 8.98
N SER A 100 1.53 7.68 8.75
CA SER A 100 2.03 9.06 8.71
C SER A 100 1.31 9.87 7.63
N TRP A 101 1.44 11.20 7.71
CA TRP A 101 1.06 12.05 6.58
C TRP A 101 1.89 11.66 5.35
N GLY A 102 1.22 11.48 4.21
CA GLY A 102 1.84 11.04 2.96
C GLY A 102 2.11 12.16 1.95
N GLY A 103 1.53 13.34 2.16
CA GLY A 103 1.59 14.44 1.20
C GLY A 103 0.22 14.78 0.61
N THR A 104 0.23 15.55 -0.46
CA THR A 104 -0.98 16.04 -1.13
C THR A 104 -1.20 15.31 -2.44
N ASP A 105 -2.44 14.91 -2.71
CA ASP A 105 -2.87 14.22 -3.93
C ASP A 105 -2.50 14.98 -5.22
N ILE A 106 -1.84 14.28 -6.15
CA ILE A 106 -1.45 14.81 -7.47
C ILE A 106 -2.69 15.32 -8.25
N ALA A 107 -3.79 14.57 -8.23
CA ALA A 107 -5.03 14.91 -8.96
C ALA A 107 -5.65 16.23 -8.45
N ARG A 108 -5.46 16.56 -7.17
CA ARG A 108 -5.92 17.84 -6.60
C ARG A 108 -4.97 19.00 -6.91
N THR A 109 -3.71 18.70 -7.17
CA THR A 109 -2.68 19.69 -7.51
C THR A 109 -2.62 20.05 -8.99
N GLU A 110 -3.44 19.41 -9.84
CA GLU A 110 -3.46 19.68 -11.29
C GLU A 110 -3.77 21.14 -11.66
N LYS A 111 -4.28 21.92 -10.70
CA LYS A 111 -4.59 23.35 -10.84
C LYS A 111 -3.43 24.27 -10.47
N THR A 112 -2.22 23.76 -10.21
CA THR A 112 -1.05 24.60 -9.92
C THR A 112 -0.30 24.93 -11.22
N PRO A 113 -0.19 26.22 -11.61
CA PRO A 113 0.32 26.61 -12.94
C PRO A 113 1.80 26.25 -13.24
N ASN A 114 2.54 25.66 -12.30
CA ASN A 114 3.98 25.38 -12.43
C ASN A 114 4.36 23.94 -12.09
N MET A 115 3.41 22.99 -12.10
CA MET A 115 3.73 21.61 -11.80
C MET A 115 4.39 20.92 -12.99
N ASP A 116 5.62 20.45 -12.79
CA ASP A 116 6.33 19.65 -13.78
C ASP A 116 5.81 18.20 -13.77
N TYR A 117 4.77 17.96 -14.58
CA TYR A 117 4.15 16.65 -14.72
C TYR A 117 5.12 15.58 -15.23
N ALA A 118 6.10 15.93 -16.07
CA ALA A 118 7.08 14.95 -16.55
C ALA A 118 8.01 14.49 -15.42
N SER A 119 8.40 15.41 -14.53
CA SER A 119 9.13 15.07 -13.31
C SER A 119 8.29 14.22 -12.35
N LEU A 120 7.00 14.53 -12.18
CA LEU A 120 6.09 13.74 -11.35
C LEU A 120 5.87 12.34 -11.92
N GLU A 121 5.67 12.19 -13.23
CA GLU A 121 5.60 10.90 -13.90
C GLU A 121 6.85 10.09 -13.59
N THR A 122 8.03 10.67 -13.82
CA THR A 122 9.32 10.01 -13.58
C THR A 122 9.46 9.51 -12.13
N LYS A 123 9.14 10.37 -11.14
CA LYS A 123 9.19 10.00 -9.71
C LYS A 123 8.16 8.93 -9.34
N SER A 124 6.98 8.97 -9.96
CA SER A 124 5.91 7.98 -9.74
C SER A 124 6.33 6.61 -10.27
N ILE A 125 6.92 6.56 -11.46
CA ILE A 125 7.45 5.33 -12.05
C ILE A 125 8.60 4.77 -11.21
N GLN A 126 9.54 5.60 -10.76
CA GLN A 126 10.62 5.17 -9.87
C GLN A 126 10.09 4.58 -8.54
N SER A 127 9.02 5.16 -8.00
CA SER A 127 8.38 4.67 -6.78
C SER A 127 7.73 3.30 -7.01
N LEU A 128 7.04 3.10 -8.13
CA LEU A 128 6.46 1.80 -8.51
C LEU A 128 7.55 0.73 -8.74
N GLU A 129 8.64 1.09 -9.43
CA GLU A 129 9.77 0.17 -9.63
C GLU A 129 10.39 -0.27 -8.30
N ALA A 130 10.49 0.63 -7.32
CA ALA A 130 10.95 0.29 -5.97
C ALA A 130 9.97 -0.64 -5.24
N LEU A 131 8.65 -0.50 -5.44
CA LEU A 131 7.67 -1.46 -4.93
C LEU A 131 7.86 -2.85 -5.57
N HIS A 132 8.10 -2.90 -6.89
CA HIS A 132 8.34 -4.15 -7.63
C HIS A 132 9.58 -4.88 -7.12
N GLN A 133 10.63 -4.14 -6.75
CA GLN A 133 11.85 -4.70 -6.15
C GLN A 133 11.61 -5.38 -4.81
N GLU A 134 10.65 -4.90 -4.01
CA GLU A 134 10.21 -5.55 -2.77
C GLU A 134 9.11 -6.62 -3.00
N GLY A 135 8.82 -6.92 -4.27
CA GLY A 135 7.88 -7.95 -4.70
C GLY A 135 6.42 -7.57 -4.49
N VAL A 136 6.09 -6.27 -4.59
CA VAL A 136 4.73 -5.75 -4.45
C VAL A 136 4.27 -5.21 -5.80
N ILE A 137 3.08 -5.60 -6.25
CA ILE A 137 2.38 -5.00 -7.40
C ILE A 137 1.20 -4.21 -6.83
N HIS A 138 1.06 -2.93 -7.17
CA HIS A 138 0.02 -2.08 -6.59
C HIS A 138 -1.40 -2.48 -7.03
N THR A 139 -1.58 -2.78 -8.32
CA THR A 139 -2.80 -3.10 -9.07
C THR A 139 -3.83 -1.98 -9.23
N ASP A 140 -3.63 -0.84 -8.57
CA ASP A 140 -4.49 0.34 -8.67
C ASP A 140 -3.68 1.65 -8.68
N ALA A 141 -2.59 1.67 -9.46
CA ALA A 141 -1.60 2.76 -9.49
C ALA A 141 -2.07 3.98 -10.29
N ARG A 142 -3.14 4.63 -9.83
CA ARG A 142 -3.73 5.83 -10.42
C ARG A 142 -3.31 7.10 -9.70
N LEU A 143 -3.45 8.27 -10.33
CA LEU A 143 -3.06 9.57 -9.73
C LEU A 143 -3.64 9.82 -8.32
N PRO A 144 -4.91 9.48 -8.01
CA PRO A 144 -5.45 9.66 -6.66
C PRO A 144 -4.74 8.87 -5.56
N ASN A 145 -4.02 7.81 -5.95
CA ASN A 145 -3.25 6.95 -5.06
C ASN A 145 -1.76 7.34 -5.01
N MET A 146 -1.40 8.49 -5.59
CA MET A 146 -0.05 9.05 -5.63
C MET A 146 -0.06 10.44 -4.99
N LEU A 147 0.72 10.60 -3.92
CA LEU A 147 0.79 11.83 -3.14
C LEU A 147 2.14 12.52 -3.35
N VAL A 148 2.15 13.81 -3.63
CA VAL A 148 3.39 14.62 -3.61
C VAL A 148 3.74 14.94 -2.17
N ASN A 149 4.92 14.48 -1.74
CA ASN A 149 5.46 14.83 -0.44
C ASN A 149 6.55 15.91 -0.60
N SER A 150 6.26 17.11 -0.09
CA SER A 150 7.19 18.25 -0.14
C SER A 150 8.44 18.06 0.72
N GLU A 151 8.37 17.28 1.78
CA GLU A 151 9.50 17.03 2.70
C GLU A 151 10.56 16.12 2.06
N THR A 152 10.11 15.10 1.32
CA THR A 152 11.00 14.17 0.61
C THR A 152 11.28 14.59 -0.82
N ASN A 153 10.58 15.62 -1.33
CA ASN A 153 10.54 15.98 -2.75
C ASN A 153 10.24 14.77 -3.65
N GLY A 154 9.42 13.84 -3.15
CA GLY A 154 9.12 12.55 -3.78
C GLY A 154 7.63 12.32 -3.95
N VAL A 155 7.30 11.17 -4.56
CA VAL A 155 5.92 10.68 -4.67
C VAL A 155 5.74 9.52 -3.69
N MET A 156 4.70 9.59 -2.87
CA MET A 156 4.30 8.52 -1.99
C MET A 156 3.11 7.76 -2.58
N ILE A 157 3.20 6.44 -2.61
CA ILE A 157 2.14 5.54 -3.06
C ILE A 157 1.29 5.10 -1.85
N ILE A 158 -0.02 5.13 -2.02
CA ILE A 158 -1.02 4.77 -0.99
C ILE A 158 -2.09 3.83 -1.55
N ASP A 159 -2.90 3.26 -0.66
CA ASP A 159 -4.06 2.42 -0.98
C ASP A 159 -3.70 1.02 -1.53
N PHE A 160 -3.05 0.21 -0.69
CA PHE A 160 -2.57 -1.12 -1.05
C PHE A 160 -3.59 -2.25 -0.87
N GLU A 161 -4.88 -1.92 -0.72
CA GLU A 161 -5.93 -2.91 -0.44
C GLU A 161 -6.04 -4.01 -1.52
N ARG A 162 -5.69 -3.68 -2.76
CA ARG A 162 -5.76 -4.61 -3.91
C ARG A 162 -4.41 -5.19 -4.30
N SER A 163 -3.34 -4.74 -3.67
CA SER A 163 -1.98 -5.05 -4.10
C SER A 163 -1.66 -6.54 -4.00
N ILE A 164 -0.79 -7.02 -4.88
CA ILE A 164 -0.38 -8.42 -4.89
C ILE A 164 1.00 -8.53 -4.25
N LEU A 165 1.10 -9.36 -3.22
CA LEU A 165 2.37 -9.76 -2.64
C LEU A 165 2.91 -10.97 -3.40
N LEU A 166 4.00 -10.77 -4.12
CA LEU A 166 4.75 -11.86 -4.71
C LEU A 166 5.56 -12.58 -3.64
N GLU A 167 5.79 -13.88 -3.87
CA GLU A 167 6.77 -14.63 -3.09
C GLU A 167 8.10 -13.89 -3.13
N PRO A 168 8.72 -13.61 -1.96
CA PRO A 168 10.02 -12.97 -1.94
C PRO A 168 11.00 -13.81 -2.79
N PRO A 169 11.93 -13.18 -3.51
CA PRO A 169 12.95 -13.92 -4.24
C PRO A 169 13.59 -14.92 -3.27
N ARG A 170 13.47 -16.22 -3.57
CA ARG A 170 14.15 -17.24 -2.76
C ARG A 170 15.62 -16.83 -2.72
N ARG A 171 16.14 -16.50 -1.53
CA ARG A 171 17.58 -16.36 -1.35
C ARG A 171 18.18 -17.65 -1.91
N PRO A 172 19.13 -17.61 -2.86
CA PRO A 172 19.79 -18.83 -3.25
C PRO A 172 20.31 -19.46 -1.96
N LEU A 173 19.83 -20.67 -1.67
CA LEU A 173 20.38 -21.48 -0.59
C LEU A 173 21.89 -21.47 -0.82
N ALA A 174 22.67 -21.04 0.19
CA ALA A 174 24.12 -21.09 0.13
C ALA A 174 24.50 -22.44 -0.48
N GLN A 175 25.33 -22.41 -1.53
CA GLN A 175 25.64 -23.57 -2.37
C GLN A 175 25.96 -24.77 -1.47
N LEU A 176 25.00 -25.67 -1.30
CA LEU A 176 25.26 -26.97 -0.70
C LEU A 176 26.13 -27.69 -1.71
N ILE A 177 27.40 -27.89 -1.33
CA ILE A 177 28.40 -28.68 -2.05
C ILE A 177 27.68 -29.92 -2.63
N PRO A 178 27.72 -30.16 -3.96
CA PRO A 178 26.98 -31.27 -4.54
C PRO A 178 27.52 -32.59 -3.99
N ARG A 179 26.76 -33.26 -3.11
CA ARG A 179 27.01 -34.68 -2.82
C ARG A 179 26.63 -35.45 -4.08
N LYS A 180 27.66 -35.96 -4.75
CA LYS A 180 27.61 -36.91 -5.87
C LYS A 180 26.57 -37.99 -5.56
N ARG A 181 25.40 -37.90 -6.18
CA ARG A 181 24.41 -38.98 -6.24
C ARG A 181 24.25 -39.34 -7.70
N GLU A 182 24.57 -40.60 -7.99
CA GLU A 182 24.52 -41.21 -9.29
C GLU A 182 23.11 -41.12 -9.86
N TRP A 183 23.02 -40.63 -11.10
CA TRP A 183 21.80 -40.57 -11.88
C TRP A 183 21.35 -41.99 -12.25
N LYS A 184 20.07 -42.28 -12.08
CA LYS A 184 19.36 -43.30 -12.86
C LYS A 184 18.19 -42.60 -13.56
N PRO A 185 18.06 -42.70 -14.89
CA PRO A 185 16.86 -42.21 -15.56
C PRO A 185 15.76 -43.26 -15.38
N ASP A 186 14.54 -42.85 -15.03
CA ASP A 186 13.40 -43.45 -15.71
C ASP A 186 12.07 -42.69 -15.58
N ILE A 187 11.40 -42.68 -16.74
CA ILE A 187 9.96 -42.54 -17.04
C ILE A 187 9.29 -41.17 -16.80
N GLN A 188 9.37 -40.39 -17.88
CA GLN A 188 8.30 -39.62 -18.54
C GLN A 188 6.92 -39.59 -17.85
N GLY A 189 6.57 -38.41 -17.33
CA GLY A 189 5.20 -38.05 -16.98
C GLY A 189 4.87 -36.73 -17.68
N ASP A 190 3.94 -36.79 -18.63
CA ASP A 190 3.42 -35.63 -19.36
C ASP A 190 2.97 -34.53 -18.41
N LYS A 191 3.52 -33.33 -18.57
CA LYS A 191 2.93 -32.10 -18.04
C LYS A 191 2.90 -31.03 -19.12
N GLU A 192 1.67 -30.57 -19.33
CA GLU A 192 1.16 -29.61 -20.29
C GLU A 192 2.04 -28.36 -20.48
N MET A 193 2.11 -27.94 -21.74
CA MET A 193 2.73 -26.70 -22.20
C MET A 193 1.86 -25.48 -21.84
N ASP A 194 2.13 -24.82 -20.72
CA ASP A 194 1.91 -23.38 -20.57
C ASP A 194 3.29 -22.69 -20.50
N GLY A 195 3.81 -22.36 -21.68
CA GLY A 195 5.22 -22.09 -21.97
C GLY A 195 5.82 -20.77 -21.45
N GLN A 196 5.32 -20.23 -20.33
CA GLN A 196 5.95 -19.06 -19.69
C GLN A 196 6.47 -19.39 -18.29
N SER A 197 7.78 -19.19 -18.11
CA SER A 197 8.42 -19.29 -16.80
C SER A 197 7.78 -18.30 -15.82
N ARG A 198 7.66 -18.68 -14.54
CA ARG A 198 7.11 -17.83 -13.46
C ARG A 198 7.75 -16.42 -13.46
N LYS A 199 9.05 -16.33 -13.78
CA LYS A 199 9.79 -15.06 -13.88
C LYS A 199 9.26 -14.15 -15.00
N GLN A 200 8.96 -14.71 -16.17
CA GLN A 200 8.40 -13.97 -17.30
C GLN A 200 7.00 -13.44 -16.99
N LYS A 201 6.17 -14.25 -16.32
CA LYS A 201 4.83 -13.82 -15.90
C LYS A 201 4.88 -12.63 -14.93
N VAL A 202 5.82 -12.65 -13.98
CA VAL A 202 6.03 -11.54 -13.03
C VAL A 202 6.53 -10.28 -13.75
N ALA A 203 7.57 -10.40 -14.59
CA ALA A 203 8.10 -9.27 -15.35
C ALA A 203 7.04 -8.61 -16.24
N ARG A 204 6.15 -9.42 -16.86
CA ARG A 204 5.03 -8.91 -17.63
C ARG A 204 4.07 -8.07 -16.78
N ARG A 205 3.72 -8.54 -15.58
CA ARG A 205 2.82 -7.80 -14.68
C ARG A 205 3.43 -6.48 -14.22
N PHE A 206 4.73 -6.47 -13.91
CA PHE A 206 5.45 -5.23 -13.61
C PHE A 206 5.40 -4.25 -14.78
N ALA A 207 5.71 -4.72 -16.00
CA ALA A 207 5.66 -3.87 -17.18
C ALA A 207 4.24 -3.34 -17.48
N THR A 208 3.20 -4.16 -17.27
CA THR A 208 1.80 -3.74 -17.42
C THR A 208 1.46 -2.61 -16.45
N GLU A 209 1.78 -2.76 -15.15
CA GLU A 209 1.50 -1.72 -14.16
C GLU A 209 2.24 -0.40 -14.46
N ILE A 210 3.51 -0.46 -14.88
CA ILE A 210 4.23 0.75 -15.29
C ILE A 210 3.57 1.40 -16.51
N GLY A 211 3.14 0.59 -17.50
CA GLY A 211 2.45 1.10 -18.68
C GLY A 211 1.14 1.81 -18.33
N GLU A 212 0.31 1.19 -17.49
CA GLU A 212 -0.95 1.77 -17.00
C GLU A 212 -0.71 3.06 -16.22
N ALA A 213 0.27 3.07 -15.31
CA ALA A 213 0.61 4.26 -14.54
C ALA A 213 1.09 5.42 -15.43
N LYS A 214 1.85 5.16 -16.50
CA LYS A 214 2.25 6.20 -17.46
C LYS A 214 1.07 6.77 -18.23
N CYS A 215 0.08 5.94 -18.57
CA CYS A 215 -1.13 6.40 -19.27
C CYS A 215 -1.93 7.42 -18.44
N GLU A 216 -1.87 7.35 -17.11
CA GLU A 216 -2.52 8.32 -16.23
C GLU A 216 -1.93 9.74 -16.32
N PHE A 217 -0.68 9.89 -16.78
CA PHE A 217 -0.02 11.19 -16.97
C PHE A 217 -0.18 11.74 -18.39
N LEU A 218 -0.81 11.00 -19.30
CA LEU A 218 -1.05 11.49 -20.65
C LEU A 218 -2.22 12.48 -20.65
N PRO A 219 -2.10 13.65 -21.31
CA PRO A 219 -3.23 14.56 -21.43
C PRO A 219 -4.37 13.87 -22.17
N PHE A 220 -5.57 13.89 -21.58
CA PHE A 220 -6.79 13.52 -22.31
C PHE A 220 -6.91 14.45 -23.53
N LYS A 221 -6.87 13.86 -24.74
CA LYS A 221 -7.16 14.56 -25.98
C LYS A 221 -8.64 14.88 -26.10
#